data_AF-A0A0B7BMR0-F1
#
_entry.id   AF-A0A0B7BMR0-F1
#
_cell.length_a   1.000
_cell.length_b   1.000
_cell.length_c   1.000
_cell.angle_alpha   90.00
_cell.angle_beta   90.00
_cell.angle_gamma   90.00
#
_symmetry.space_group_name_H-M   'P 1'
#
loop_
_entity.id
_entity.type
_entity.pdbx_description
1 polymer ?
#
loop_
_entity_poly.entity_id
_entity_poly.type
_entity_poly.pdbx_seq_one_letter_code
_entity_poly.pdbx_strand_id
1 'polypeptide(L)' 'MEKKGNKRECNTYRGISLLSHVGKLYGKILESRIKPIIEPQLNIAQFGFRKGKSCTDALF' A
#
# COMPACT_ATOMS: atom_id res chain seq x y z
N MET A 1 7.43 21.43 13.80
CA MET A 1 7.10 20.02 14.08
C MET A 1 5.73 19.98 14.75
N GLU A 2 4.66 19.99 13.97
CA GLU A 2 3.29 19.74 14.46
C GLU A 2 2.55 19.02 13.33
N LYS A 3 2.73 17.71 13.22
CA LYS A 3 2.04 16.88 12.21
C LYS A 3 0.97 15.97 12.81
N LYS A 4 0.65 16.15 14.08
CA LYS A 4 -0.47 15.48 14.73
C LYS A 4 -1.50 16.56 15.00
N GLY A 5 -2.46 16.69 14.09
CA GLY A 5 -3.59 17.59 14.26
C GLY A 5 -4.32 17.34 15.58
N ASN A 6 -5.19 18.27 15.95
CA ASN A 6 -5.94 18.20 17.19
C ASN A 6 -6.76 16.90 17.25
N LYS A 7 -6.60 16.11 18.32
CA LYS A 7 -7.31 14.82 18.49
C LYS A 7 -8.83 14.97 18.56
N ARG A 8 -9.31 16.19 18.80
CA ARG A 8 -10.73 16.55 18.86
C ARG A 8 -11.29 17.01 17.51
N GLU A 9 -10.44 17.16 16.49
CA GLU A 9 -10.84 17.54 15.13
C GLU A 9 -10.82 16.32 14.20
N CYS A 10 -12.02 15.79 13.92
CA CYS A 10 -12.20 14.62 13.05
C CYS A 10 -11.76 14.84 11.59
N ASN A 11 -11.56 16.09 11.16
CA ASN A 11 -11.15 16.42 9.78
C ASN A 11 -9.72 16.00 9.44
N THR A 12 -8.93 15.55 10.42
CA THR A 12 -7.53 15.11 10.23
C THR A 12 -7.37 13.58 10.18
N TYR A 13 -8.45 12.82 10.36
CA TYR A 13 -8.42 11.36 10.41
C TYR A 13 -8.86 10.72 9.09
N ARG A 14 -8.07 9.76 8.61
CA ARG A 14 -8.45 8.90 7.48
C ARG A 14 -9.13 7.64 8.01
N GLY A 15 -10.40 7.45 7.66
CA GLY A 15 -11.12 6.21 7.95
C GLY A 15 -10.47 5.00 7.26
N ILE A 16 -10.60 3.82 7.87
CA ILE A 16 -10.15 2.55 7.30
C ILE A 16 -11.34 1.61 7.12
N SER A 17 -11.34 0.85 6.04
CA SER A 17 -12.29 -0.23 5.81
C SER A 17 -11.61 -1.56 6.13
N LEU A 18 -12.22 -2.35 7.02
CA LEU A 18 -11.69 -3.65 7.42
C LEU A 18 -12.37 -4.75 6.62
N LEU A 19 -11.58 -5.60 5.99
CA LEU A 19 -12.06 -6.83 5.38
C LEU A 19 -12.28 -7.91 6.46
N SER A 20 -13.25 -8.80 6.20
CA SER A 20 -13.42 -10.03 6.99
C SER A 20 -12.19 -10.93 6.88
N HIS A 21 -12.06 -11.90 7.78
CA HIS A 21 -10.96 -12.87 7.77
C HIS A 21 -10.86 -13.58 6.40
N VAL A 22 -12.00 -14.03 5.87
CA VAL A 22 -12.09 -14.67 4.55
C VAL A 22 -11.70 -13.68 3.45
N GLY A 23 -12.16 -12.42 3.53
CA GLY A 23 -11.81 -11.38 2.55
C GLY A 23 -10.30 -11.10 2.48
N LYS A 24 -9.61 -11.08 3.64
CA LYS A 24 -8.14 -10.92 3.69
C LYS A 24 -7.42 -12.11 3.04
N LEU A 25 -7.87 -13.34 3.33
CA LEU A 25 -7.31 -14.54 2.73
C LEU A 25 -7.48 -14.54 1.21
N TYR A 26 -8.70 -14.24 0.75
CA TYR A 26 -9.00 -14.14 -0.67
C TYR A 26 -8.15 -13.07 -1.37
N GLY A 27 -8.00 -11.89 -0.75
CA GLY A 27 -7.13 -10.83 -1.25
C GLY A 27 -5.68 -11.26 -1.42
N LYS A 28 -5.12 -12.02 -0.46
CA LYS A 28 -3.76 -12.58 -0.58
C LYS A 28 -3.62 -13.60 -1.71
N ILE A 29 -4.63 -14.45 -1.91
CA ILE A 29 -4.64 -15.43 -3.01
C ILE A 29 -4.69 -14.72 -4.37
N LEU A 30 -5.50 -13.66 -4.48
CA LEU A 30 -5.56 -12.85 -5.70
C LEU A 30 -4.23 -12.13 -5.96
N GLU A 31 -3.65 -11.50 -4.94
CA GLU A 31 -2.37 -10.81 -5.05
C GLU A 31 -1.27 -11.77 -5.56
N SER A 32 -1.16 -12.96 -4.98
CA SER A 32 -0.11 -13.92 -5.36
C SER A 32 -0.22 -14.40 -6.81
N ARG A 33 -1.45 -14.51 -7.34
CA ARG A 33 -1.71 -14.89 -8.73
C ARG A 33 -1.42 -13.76 -9.72
N ILE A 34 -1.76 -12.53 -9.36
CA ILE A 34 -1.66 -11.37 -10.25
C ILE A 34 -0.23 -10.82 -10.29
N LYS A 35 0.49 -10.86 -9.16
CA LYS A 35 1.84 -10.30 -9.04
C LYS A 35 2.82 -10.72 -10.16
N PRO A 36 2.99 -12.01 -10.51
CA PRO A 36 3.92 -12.39 -11.59
C PRO A 36 3.53 -11.84 -12.97
N ILE A 37 2.24 -11.54 -13.19
CA ILE A 37 1.74 -10.99 -14.46
C ILE A 37 2.03 -9.49 -14.53
N ILE A 38 1.84 -8.76 -13.42
CA ILE A 38 1.97 -7.30 -13.36
C ILE A 38 3.42 -6.86 -13.20
N GLU A 39 4.24 -7.56 -12.43
CA GLU A 39 5.66 -7.18 -12.19
C GLU A 39 6.48 -6.83 -13.44
N PRO A 40 6.40 -7.56 -14.57
CA PRO A 40 7.11 -7.18 -15.80
C PRO A 40 6.49 -5.98 -16.54
N GLN A 41 5.23 -5.63 -16.24
CA GLN A 41 4.52 -4.51 -16.86
C GLN A 41 4.65 -3.20 -16.06
N LEU A 42 5.11 -3.28 -14.81
CA LEU A 42 5.29 -2.11 -13.96
C LEU A 42 6.44 -1.23 -14.45
N ASN A 43 6.19 0.08 -14.48
CA ASN A 43 7.20 1.08 -14.78
C ASN A 43 8.40 0.93 -13.83
N ILE A 44 9.61 1.18 -14.33
CA ILE A 44 10.85 1.16 -13.57
C ILE A 44 10.80 2.19 -12.42
N ALA A 45 10.12 3.32 -12.63
CA ALA A 45 9.90 4.34 -11.60
C ALA A 45 8.87 3.94 -10.52
N GLN A 46 8.24 2.76 -10.64
CA GLN A 46 7.37 2.23 -9.58
C GLN A 46 8.21 1.50 -8.52
N PHE A 47 8.36 2.14 -7.37
CA PHE A 47 9.11 1.61 -6.22
C PHE A 47 8.18 1.09 -5.11
N GLY A 48 7.08 1.78 -4.85
CA GLY A 48 6.12 1.41 -3.81
C GLY A 48 5.44 0.06 -4.10
N PHE A 49 5.24 -0.74 -3.05
CA PHE A 49 4.54 -2.03 -3.09
C PHE A 49 5.22 -3.10 -3.97
N ARG A 50 6.48 -2.88 -4.36
CA ARG A 50 7.24 -3.77 -5.24
C ARG A 50 8.30 -4.52 -4.45
N LYS A 51 8.50 -5.81 -4.77
CA LYS A 51 9.53 -6.62 -4.10
C LYS A 51 10.92 -6.09 -4.47
N GLY A 52 11.78 -5.91 -3.47
CA GLY A 52 13.17 -5.47 -3.69
C GLY A 52 13.33 -4.00 -4.06
N LYS A 53 12.28 -3.19 -3.89
CA LYS A 53 12.35 -1.73 -4.02
C LYS A 53 12.09 -1.06 -2.69
N SER A 54 12.81 0.03 -2.43
CA SER A 54 12.77 0.84 -1.20
C SER A 54 12.35 2.28 -1.51
N CYS A 55 11.94 3.04 -0.49
CA CYS A 55 11.70 4.47 -0.62
C CYS A 55 12.97 5.24 -1.01
N THR A 56 14.15 4.72 -0.67
CA THR A 56 15.45 5.31 -1.05
C THR A 56 15.71 5.23 -2.55
N ASP A 57 15.17 4.22 -3.22
CA ASP A 57 15.36 4.02 -4.67
C ASP A 57 14.61 5.08 -5.48
N ALA A 58 13.67 5.81 -4.85
CA ALA A 58 12.95 6.91 -5.48
C ALA A 58 13.67 8.27 -5.35
N LEU A 59 14.80 8.34 -4.64
CA LEU A 59 15.60 9.56 -4.49
C LEU A 59 16.62 9.75 -5.63
N PHE A 60 16.92 8.68 -6.37
CA PHE A 60 17.91 8.61 -7.43
C PHE A 60 17.27 8.15 -8.73
#